data_AF-A0A6L7LR75-F1
#
_entry.id   AF-A0A6L7LR75-F1
#
_cell.length_a   1.000
_cell.length_b   1.000
_cell.length_c   1.000
_cell.angle_alpha   90.00
_cell.angle_beta   90.00
_cell.angle_gamma   90.00
#
_symmetry.space_group_name_H-M   'P 1'
#
loop_
_entity.id
_entity.type
_entity.pdbx_description
1 polymer ?
#
loop_
_entity_poly.entity_id
_entity_poly.type
_entity_poly.pdbx_seq_one_letter_code
_entity_poly.pdbx_strand_id
1 'polypeptide(L)'
;MNVQARPVGRSHRKATYQDVLDAPPHMVAEVLAGTLHTHPRPAARHAWASSILGGELVAPFGRGRGGPGGWWIVDEPELHLGDD
;
A
#
# COMPACT_ATOMS: atom_id res chain seq x y z
N MET A 1 29.11 25.61 17.94
CA MET A 1 29.46 24.46 17.07
C MET A 1 28.79 23.25 17.65
N ASN A 2 27.71 22.75 17.03
CA ASN A 2 26.96 21.59 17.53
C ASN A 2 27.05 20.49 16.48
N VAL A 3 27.92 19.51 16.71
CA VAL A 3 28.10 18.37 15.81
C VAL A 3 27.03 17.35 16.19
N GLN A 4 25.86 17.44 15.57
CA GLN A 4 24.91 16.32 15.60
C GLN A 4 25.49 15.21 14.72
N ALA A 5 25.88 14.12 15.37
CA ALA A 5 26.31 12.90 14.71
C ALA A 5 25.18 12.40 13.80
N ARG A 6 25.48 12.31 12.49
CA ARG A 6 24.58 11.68 11.51
C ARG A 6 24.48 10.20 11.88
N PRO A 7 23.28 9.62 12.05
CA PRO A 7 23.19 8.20 12.35
C PRO A 7 23.78 7.42 11.17
N VAL A 8 24.77 6.59 11.47
CA VAL A 8 25.40 5.66 10.54
C VAL A 8 24.29 4.75 9.99
N GLY A 9 24.13 4.76 8.66
CA GLY A 9 23.07 4.01 7.98
C GLY A 9 23.12 2.53 8.36
N ARG A 10 21.96 1.97 8.72
CA ARG A 10 21.81 0.51 8.83
C ARG A 10 22.36 -0.10 7.53
N SER A 11 23.22 -1.11 7.64
CA SER A 11 23.48 -2.03 6.53
C SER A 11 22.12 -2.38 5.92
N HIS A 12 21.93 -2.14 4.61
CA HIS A 12 20.65 -2.35 3.92
C HIS A 12 20.30 -3.85 3.92
N ARG A 13 19.81 -4.35 5.07
CA ARG A 13 19.07 -5.60 5.09
C ARG A 13 17.81 -5.36 4.27
N LYS A 14 17.46 -6.33 3.43
CA LYS A 14 16.16 -6.29 2.74
C LYS A 14 15.06 -6.15 3.80
N ALA A 15 14.10 -5.29 3.51
CA ALA A 15 12.89 -5.21 4.31
C ALA A 15 12.14 -6.53 4.19
N THR A 16 11.57 -6.97 5.30
CA THR A 16 10.76 -8.19 5.38
C THR A 16 9.32 -7.82 5.70
N TYR A 17 8.42 -8.78 5.57
CA TYR A 17 7.04 -8.58 5.98
C TYR A 17 6.88 -8.13 7.45
N GLN A 18 7.77 -8.56 8.35
CA GLN A 18 7.76 -8.09 9.73
C GLN A 18 7.96 -6.57 9.84
N ASP A 19 8.71 -5.95 8.92
CA ASP A 19 8.88 -4.50 8.90
C ASP A 19 7.57 -3.76 8.53
N VAL A 20 6.68 -4.41 7.77
CA VAL A 20 5.32 -3.90 7.49
C VAL A 20 4.47 -3.97 8.75
N LEU A 21 4.50 -5.11 9.45
CA LEU A 21 3.76 -5.31 10.70
C LEU A 21 4.23 -4.40 11.84
N ASP A 22 5.53 -4.09 11.88
CA ASP A 22 6.15 -3.21 12.88
C ASP A 22 5.98 -1.72 12.53
N ALA A 23 5.40 -1.39 11.38
CA ALA A 23 5.21 -0.01 10.97
C ALA A 23 4.29 0.74 11.95
N PRO A 24 4.47 2.06 12.12
CA PRO A 24 3.59 2.85 12.96
C PRO A 24 2.12 2.69 12.55
N PRO A 25 1.17 2.52 13.48
CA PRO A 25 -0.22 2.16 13.18
C PRO A 25 -1.02 3.22 12.40
N HIS A 26 -0.46 4.42 12.23
CA HIS A 26 -1.05 5.52 11.47
C HIS A 26 -0.49 5.63 10.04
N MET A 27 0.47 4.77 9.68
CA MET A 27 1.07 4.66 8.36
C MET A 27 0.54 3.41 7.66
N VAL A 28 0.44 3.51 6.35
CA VAL A 28 0.39 2.35 5.46
C VAL A 28 1.84 2.00 5.13
N ALA A 29 2.17 0.72 5.09
CA ALA A 29 3.51 0.22 4.82
C ALA A 29 3.46 -0.86 3.73
N GLU A 30 4.47 -0.87 2.87
CA GLU A 30 4.64 -1.86 1.80
C GLU A 30 6.12 -2.15 1.60
N VAL A 31 6.45 -3.38 1.19
CA VAL A 31 7.81 -3.75 0.78
C VAL A 31 7.84 -3.84 -0.74
N LEU A 32 8.62 -2.98 -1.38
CA LEU A 32 8.81 -2.97 -2.83
C LEU A 32 10.28 -3.24 -3.13
N ALA A 33 10.55 -4.32 -3.87
CA ALA A 33 11.91 -4.74 -4.24
C ALA A 33 12.88 -4.80 -3.03
N GLY A 34 12.40 -5.27 -1.88
CA GLY A 34 13.16 -5.38 -0.63
C GLY A 34 13.38 -4.05 0.11
N THR A 35 12.64 -2.99 -0.23
CA THR A 35 12.68 -1.69 0.46
C THR A 35 11.33 -1.42 1.13
N LEU A 36 11.36 -1.04 2.41
CA LEU A 36 10.16 -0.59 3.13
C LEU A 36 9.80 0.83 2.69
N HIS A 37 8.60 1.01 2.17
CA HIS A 37 7.99 2.30 1.94
C HIS A 37 6.85 2.51 2.93
N THR A 38 6.73 3.74 3.43
CA THR A 38 5.61 4.12 4.28
C THR A 38 4.99 5.41 3.77
N HIS A 39 3.68 5.51 3.90
CA HIS A 39 2.94 6.72 3.56
C HIS A 39 1.77 6.91 4.54
N PRO A 40 1.34 8.15 4.80
CA PRO A 40 0.18 8.41 5.64
C PRO A 40 -1.08 7.86 4.98
N ARG A 41 -2.07 7.50 5.80
CA ARG A 41 -3.41 7.13 5.30
C ARG A 41 -3.92 8.20 4.30
N PRO A 42 -4.54 7.79 3.18
CA PRO A 42 -5.00 8.74 2.18
C PRO A 42 -5.95 9.80 2.73
N ALA A 43 -5.76 11.05 2.28
CA ALA A 43 -6.67 12.15 2.61
C ALA A 43 -8.04 11.97 1.93
N ALA A 44 -9.07 12.64 2.44
CA ALA A 44 -10.46 12.52 1.95
C ALA A 44 -10.61 12.72 0.43
N ARG A 45 -9.84 13.63 -0.18
CA ARG A 45 -9.86 13.84 -1.65
C ARG A 45 -9.44 12.59 -2.44
N HIS A 46 -8.47 11.83 -1.91
CA HIS A 46 -7.99 10.61 -2.53
C HIS A 46 -9.03 9.51 -2.37
N ALA A 47 -9.54 9.33 -1.16
CA ALA A 47 -10.59 8.34 -0.86
C ALA A 47 -11.86 8.58 -1.69
N TRP A 48 -12.25 9.84 -1.90
CA TRP A 48 -13.40 10.17 -2.75
C TRP A 48 -13.15 9.77 -4.21
N ALA A 49 -11.98 10.11 -4.75
CA ALA A 49 -11.63 9.77 -6.13
C ALA A 49 -11.60 8.25 -6.35
N SER A 50 -10.99 7.47 -5.44
CA SER A 50 -10.99 6.01 -5.54
C SER A 50 -12.39 5.42 -5.39
N SER A 51 -13.21 5.94 -4.48
CA SER A 51 -14.59 5.46 -4.27
C SER A 51 -15.46 5.63 -5.51
N ILE A 52 -15.39 6.78 -6.18
CA ILE A 52 -16.16 7.02 -7.43
C ILE A 52 -15.68 6.08 -8.53
N LEU A 53 -14.37 5.93 -8.70
CA LEU A 53 -13.81 5.00 -9.69
C LEU A 53 -14.24 3.55 -9.40
N GLY A 54 -14.17 3.13 -8.14
CA GLY A 54 -14.65 1.82 -7.71
C GLY A 54 -16.13 1.61 -8.04
N GLY A 55 -16.99 2.61 -7.78
CA GLY A 55 -18.41 2.56 -8.12
C GLY A 55 -18.67 2.29 -9.60
N GLU A 56 -17.96 3.01 -10.48
CA GLU A 56 -18.06 2.85 -11.94
C GLU A 56 -17.57 1.47 -12.42
N LEU A 57 -16.54 0.91 -11.78
CA LEU A 57 -15.96 -0.37 -12.20
C LEU A 57 -16.69 -1.58 -11.61
N VAL A 58 -17.19 -1.50 -10.39
CA VAL A 58 -17.80 -2.63 -9.67
C VAL A 58 -19.07 -3.13 -10.34
N ALA A 59 -19.88 -2.26 -10.93
CA ALA A 59 -21.10 -2.69 -11.63
C ALA A 59 -20.80 -3.60 -12.85
N PRO A 60 -20.04 -3.16 -13.87
CA PRO A 60 -19.75 -3.97 -15.05
C PRO A 60 -18.71 -5.09 -14.82
N PHE A 61 -17.62 -4.82 -14.10
CA PHE A 61 -16.48 -5.75 -14.01
C PHE A 61 -16.51 -6.62 -12.76
N GLY A 62 -17.03 -6.11 -11.64
CA GLY A 62 -17.25 -6.93 -10.44
C GLY A 62 -18.50 -7.80 -10.57
N ARG A 63 -19.67 -7.14 -10.61
CA ARG A 63 -20.99 -7.77 -10.55
C ARG A 63 -21.50 -8.29 -11.91
N GLY A 64 -20.82 -7.98 -13.02
CA GLY A 64 -21.25 -8.40 -14.35
C GLY A 64 -22.50 -7.70 -14.87
N ARG A 65 -22.89 -6.55 -14.31
CA ARG A 65 -24.06 -5.79 -14.76
C ARG A 65 -23.68 -4.96 -15.98
N GLY A 66 -23.99 -5.47 -17.16
CA GLY A 66 -23.63 -4.80 -18.43
C GLY A 66 -22.15 -4.94 -18.79
N GLY A 67 -21.47 -5.95 -18.25
CA GLY A 67 -20.04 -6.20 -18.47
C GLY A 67 -19.64 -7.64 -18.15
N PRO A 68 -18.35 -7.99 -18.30
CA PRO A 68 -17.88 -9.37 -18.22
C PRO A 68 -17.97 -9.99 -16.81
N GLY A 69 -17.97 -9.18 -15.75
CA GLY A 69 -18.07 -9.65 -14.37
C GLY A 69 -16.86 -10.47 -13.88
N GLY A 70 -16.93 -10.86 -12.60
CA GLY A 70 -16.00 -11.82 -11.99
C GLY A 70 -14.69 -11.24 -11.46
N TRP A 71 -14.49 -9.92 -11.57
CA TRP A 71 -13.27 -9.28 -11.10
C TRP A 71 -13.34 -8.95 -9.61
N TRP A 72 -12.22 -9.10 -8.93
CA TRP A 72 -12.05 -8.61 -7.56
C TRP A 72 -11.55 -7.17 -7.63
N ILE A 73 -12.35 -6.25 -7.09
CA ILE A 73 -12.05 -4.81 -7.07
C ILE A 73 -12.09 -4.39 -5.61
N VAL A 74 -10.91 -4.29 -5.02
CA VAL A 74 -10.70 -4.01 -3.60
C VAL A 74 -9.65 -2.91 -3.47
N ASP A 75 -9.91 -1.95 -2.60
CA ASP A 75 -8.92 -0.95 -2.23
C ASP A 75 -7.91 -1.56 -1.25
N GLU A 76 -6.65 -1.13 -1.39
CA GLU A 76 -5.55 -1.48 -0.48
C GLU A 76 -5.44 -3.00 -0.15
N PRO A 77 -5.47 -3.91 -1.14
CA PRO A 77 -5.27 -5.33 -0.87
C PRO A 77 -3.82 -5.59 -0.44
N GLU A 78 -3.66 -6.55 0.44
CA GLU A 78 -2.35 -7.12 0.74
C GLU A 78 -2.03 -8.23 -0.26
N LEU A 79 -0.83 -8.18 -0.84
CA LEU A 79 -0.36 -9.15 -1.82
C LEU A 79 1.11 -9.50 -1.54
N HIS A 80 1.39 -10.79 -1.50
CA HIS A 80 2.75 -11.33 -1.41
C HIS A 80 3.15 -11.92 -2.76
N LEU A 81 4.32 -11.54 -3.28
CA LEU A 81 4.80 -11.95 -4.58
C LEU A 81 6.06 -12.83 -4.44
N GLY A 82 5.94 -14.12 -4.71
CA GLY A 82 7.08 -15.04 -4.62
C GLY A 82 7.54 -15.21 -3.18
N ASP A 83 8.85 -15.10 -2.93
CA ASP A 83 9.46 -15.38 -1.62
C ASP A 83 9.48 -14.16 -0.66
N ASP A 84 8.48 -13.28 -0.75
CA ASP A 84 8.26 -12.17 0.22
C ASP A 84 8.05 -12.68 1.66
#